data_AF-A0A812WPJ8-F1
#
_entry.id   AF-A0A812WPJ8-F1
#
_cell.length_a   1.000
_cell.length_b   1.000
_cell.length_c   1.000
_cell.angle_alpha   90.00
_cell.angle_beta   90.00
_cell.angle_gamma   90.00
#
_symmetry.space_group_name_H-M   'P 1'
#
loop_
_entity.id
_entity.type
_entity.pdbx_description
1 polymer ?
#
loop_
_entity_poly.entity_id
_entity_poly.type
_entity_poly.pdbx_seq_one_letter_code
_entity_poly.pdbx_strand_id
1 'polypeptide(L)'
;MCLSWSTWCFAGLQPKSLSRASCIVLLRHGEREDYMAEKAGKGADWIATATRPWDPPLAANGRLQAAAAATRLRQVLQGAGIPMPTQIFTSPLVRCVETADFVAKEFGVSSLQVENGLAESIYEAWMRQWAVPGANSKWGGPPGCAIPQERQGMDPRRLRGPEVPHPELRPEALSGPETLLSTAAELQKAGWSRVDGKSQSVVLLHDKGYCWDNFEIHEEVVERLVSVARRRALEHSGETVVLVSHGGPTTYALRALSHQKPKGEGGMTALSILRALPGDIESGRPWEVLLSNDASHGQAFAHGEETKICVSQSAMSDASSLFDRPKWELTPVQQITVAAHARELGNEQLRAGKHEEAFQLYKKALFLVEFDEDFQEDDEDDPRPLPPLQEVYAERERCLGNIAASALLLASASSEEERKREEGFAGKAKRYSDRALRLNAGSAKLWFRKGRAEMMMTDFAAALKSLTEAVRLAPADPEVRKYWEEAKSACKLAEGSHRAAVKAMGSSALWQDAQVDRRSEAKPQKGYESEQ
;
A
#
# COMPACT_ATOMS: atom_id res chain seq x y z
N MET A 1 79.18 -4.16 18.30
CA MET A 1 78.77 -5.35 17.53
C MET A 1 77.37 -5.76 18.00
N CYS A 2 76.43 -5.69 17.07
CA CYS A 2 75.18 -6.44 16.91
C CYS A 2 74.62 -7.38 18.02
N LEU A 3 73.28 -7.29 18.15
CA LEU A 3 72.28 -8.35 18.49
C LEU A 3 72.09 -8.67 19.98
N SER A 4 70.88 -8.89 20.52
CA SER A 4 69.54 -9.09 19.95
C SER A 4 68.46 -8.73 20.99
N TRP A 5 67.35 -8.14 20.53
CA TRP A 5 66.11 -8.04 21.33
C TRP A 5 65.37 -9.37 21.25
N SER A 6 65.21 -10.06 22.38
CA SER A 6 64.38 -11.25 22.52
C SER A 6 62.94 -10.85 22.85
N THR A 7 62.07 -10.99 21.85
CA THR A 7 60.61 -10.87 21.92
C THR A 7 60.02 -11.96 22.82
N TRP A 8 59.44 -11.56 23.94
CA TRP A 8 58.47 -12.38 24.66
C TRP A 8 57.09 -12.15 24.03
N CYS A 9 56.59 -13.16 23.32
CA CYS A 9 55.21 -13.19 22.86
C CYS A 9 54.29 -13.43 24.07
N PHE A 10 53.82 -12.34 24.69
CA PHE A 10 52.53 -12.37 25.38
C PHE A 10 51.44 -12.45 24.31
N ALA A 11 50.57 -13.45 24.46
CA ALA A 11 49.35 -13.59 23.68
C ALA A 11 48.57 -12.26 23.71
N GLY A 12 48.56 -11.58 22.57
CA GLY A 12 47.87 -10.31 22.39
C GLY A 12 46.36 -10.53 22.49
N LEU A 13 45.79 -10.20 23.65
CA LEU A 13 44.54 -9.47 23.68
C LEU A 13 44.77 -8.19 22.87
N GLN A 14 44.47 -8.26 21.58
CA GLN A 14 44.34 -7.06 20.75
C GLN A 14 43.32 -6.15 21.45
N PRO A 15 43.68 -4.91 21.83
CA PRO A 15 42.66 -3.96 22.24
C PRO A 15 41.73 -3.77 21.04
N LYS A 16 40.47 -4.21 21.17
CA LYS A 16 39.41 -3.93 20.19
C LYS A 16 39.46 -2.43 19.91
N SER A 17 39.69 -2.06 18.65
CA SER A 17 39.78 -0.67 18.23
C SER A 17 38.53 0.10 18.67
N LEU A 18 38.64 0.95 19.69
CA LEU A 18 37.56 1.77 20.26
C LEU A 18 37.14 2.96 19.37
N SER A 19 37.30 2.88 18.04
CA SER A 19 37.10 4.05 17.18
C SER A 19 36.40 3.75 15.85
N ARG A 20 35.24 3.08 15.89
CA ARG A 20 34.26 3.15 14.80
C ARG A 20 32.87 3.41 15.38
N ALA A 21 32.22 4.47 14.89
CA ALA A 21 30.86 4.82 15.30
C ALA A 21 29.86 3.80 14.73
N SER A 22 28.92 3.34 15.55
CA SER A 22 27.80 2.50 15.10
C SER A 22 26.70 3.37 14.51
N CYS A 23 26.03 2.86 13.48
CA CYS A 23 24.85 3.50 12.91
C CYS A 23 23.60 2.64 13.17
N ILE A 24 22.58 3.22 13.78
CA ILE A 24 21.28 2.57 13.96
C ILE A 24 20.27 3.21 13.01
N VAL A 25 19.64 2.38 12.19
CA VAL A 25 18.51 2.75 11.35
C VAL A 25 17.23 2.34 12.07
N LEU A 26 16.36 3.30 12.35
CA LEU A 26 15.00 3.04 12.83
C LEU A 26 14.06 3.10 11.63
N LEU A 27 13.38 1.98 11.34
CA LEU A 27 12.44 1.87 10.22
C LEU A 27 11.06 1.47 10.72
N ARG A 28 10.03 2.24 10.35
CA ARG A 28 8.64 1.84 10.57
C ARG A 28 8.22 0.78 9.54
N HIS A 29 7.31 -0.12 9.90
CA HIS A 29 6.64 -0.98 8.91
C HIS A 29 5.82 -0.18 7.86
N GLY A 30 5.47 -0.86 6.75
CA GLY A 30 4.57 -0.34 5.70
C GLY A 30 3.09 -0.36 6.07
N GLU A 31 2.24 0.16 5.19
CA GLU A 31 0.79 0.15 5.35
C GLU A 31 0.22 -1.26 5.51
N ARG A 32 -0.76 -1.42 6.42
CA ARG A 32 -1.35 -2.71 6.82
C ARG A 32 -2.68 -2.97 6.08
N GLU A 33 -3.04 -4.24 5.90
CA GLU A 33 -4.32 -4.62 5.28
C GLU A 33 -5.54 -4.13 6.06
N ASP A 34 -5.50 -4.17 7.39
CA ASP A 34 -6.60 -3.76 8.24
C ASP A 34 -6.86 -2.24 8.18
N TYR A 35 -5.84 -1.43 7.95
CA TYR A 35 -6.00 0.00 7.67
C TYR A 35 -6.69 0.24 6.33
N MET A 36 -6.39 -0.57 5.32
CA MET A 36 -7.08 -0.48 4.03
C MET A 36 -8.53 -0.92 4.15
N ALA A 37 -8.81 -1.97 4.94
CA ALA A 37 -10.16 -2.40 5.25
C ALA A 37 -10.94 -1.31 6.01
N GLU A 38 -10.35 -0.68 7.02
CA GLU A 38 -10.94 0.43 7.78
C GLU A 38 -11.30 1.61 6.88
N LYS A 39 -10.34 2.08 6.06
CA LYS A 39 -10.56 3.17 5.09
C LYS A 39 -11.66 2.85 4.09
N ALA A 40 -11.84 1.58 3.74
CA ALA A 40 -12.90 1.11 2.85
C ALA A 40 -14.25 0.88 3.56
N GLY A 41 -14.35 1.15 4.87
CA GLY A 41 -15.53 0.88 5.68
C GLY A 41 -15.77 -0.60 6.00
N LYS A 42 -14.77 -1.45 5.78
CA LYS A 42 -14.81 -2.92 5.97
C LYS A 42 -13.95 -3.41 7.14
N GLY A 43 -13.50 -2.51 8.02
CA GLY A 43 -12.62 -2.87 9.14
C GLY A 43 -13.22 -3.94 10.06
N ALA A 44 -14.52 -3.85 10.37
CA ALA A 44 -15.20 -4.84 11.21
C ALA A 44 -15.25 -6.23 10.55
N ASP A 45 -15.54 -6.29 9.24
CA ASP A 45 -15.53 -7.55 8.48
C ASP A 45 -14.14 -8.19 8.46
N TRP A 46 -13.10 -7.36 8.33
CA TRP A 46 -11.71 -7.83 8.39
C TRP A 46 -11.36 -8.39 9.77
N ILE A 47 -11.72 -7.70 10.86
CA ILE A 47 -11.50 -8.20 12.23
C ILE A 47 -12.22 -9.52 12.49
N ALA A 48 -13.44 -9.68 11.95
CA ALA A 48 -14.24 -10.89 12.11
C ALA A 48 -13.65 -12.11 11.37
N THR A 49 -12.97 -11.88 10.25
CA THR A 49 -12.45 -12.95 9.38
C THR A 49 -10.96 -13.21 9.55
N ALA A 50 -10.20 -12.24 10.08
CA ALA A 50 -8.77 -12.38 10.30
C ALA A 50 -8.45 -13.37 11.43
N THR A 51 -7.55 -14.31 11.15
CA THR A 51 -7.03 -15.27 12.15
C THR A 51 -6.26 -14.57 13.28
N ARG A 52 -5.51 -13.51 12.95
CA ARG A 52 -4.70 -12.73 13.89
C ARG A 52 -4.94 -11.23 13.69
N PRO A 53 -6.08 -10.69 14.15
CA PRO A 53 -6.44 -9.30 13.89
C PRO A 53 -5.51 -8.26 14.54
N TRP A 54 -4.75 -8.64 15.58
CA TRP A 54 -3.73 -7.79 16.20
C TRP A 54 -2.42 -7.75 15.41
N ASP A 55 -2.23 -8.68 14.47
CA ASP A 55 -1.03 -8.81 13.65
C ASP A 55 -1.35 -8.90 12.15
N PRO A 56 -1.93 -7.84 11.56
CA PRO A 56 -2.20 -7.77 10.13
C PRO A 56 -0.90 -7.77 9.31
N PRO A 57 -0.89 -8.43 8.14
CA PRO A 57 0.18 -8.33 7.17
C PRO A 57 0.20 -6.96 6.48
N LEU A 58 1.23 -6.72 5.66
CA LEU A 58 1.25 -5.51 4.83
C LEU A 58 0.16 -5.57 3.76
N ALA A 59 -0.44 -4.42 3.47
CA ALA A 59 -1.22 -4.25 2.24
C ALA A 59 -0.29 -4.22 1.02
N ALA A 60 -0.85 -4.36 -0.19
CA ALA A 60 -0.09 -4.20 -1.43
C ALA A 60 0.70 -2.87 -1.47
N ASN A 61 0.07 -1.76 -1.06
CA ASN A 61 0.75 -0.47 -0.94
C ASN A 61 1.87 -0.49 0.11
N GLY A 62 1.69 -1.21 1.22
CA GLY A 62 2.71 -1.35 2.26
C GLY A 62 3.97 -2.08 1.78
N ARG A 63 3.81 -3.07 0.89
CA ARG A 63 4.93 -3.78 0.26
C ARG A 63 5.71 -2.87 -0.69
N LEU A 64 5.01 -2.06 -1.50
CA LEU A 64 5.63 -1.05 -2.36
C LEU A 64 6.38 0.01 -1.54
N GLN A 65 5.78 0.47 -0.43
CA GLN A 65 6.43 1.38 0.51
C GLN A 65 7.71 0.76 1.10
N ALA A 66 7.66 -0.52 1.51
CA ALA A 66 8.82 -1.22 2.08
C ALA A 66 9.97 -1.34 1.07
N ALA A 67 9.67 -1.69 -0.19
CA ALA A 67 10.66 -1.70 -1.26
C ALA A 67 11.27 -0.31 -1.49
N ALA A 68 10.43 0.73 -1.60
CA ALA A 68 10.89 2.11 -1.79
C ALA A 68 11.75 2.60 -0.62
N ALA A 69 11.41 2.21 0.62
CA ALA A 69 12.19 2.52 1.81
C ALA A 69 13.56 1.85 1.80
N ALA A 70 13.65 0.59 1.35
CA ALA A 70 14.91 -0.12 1.21
C ALA A 70 15.84 0.58 0.20
N THR A 71 15.32 0.91 -0.99
CA THR A 71 16.08 1.68 -2.01
C THR A 71 16.50 3.05 -1.48
N ARG A 72 15.59 3.76 -0.79
CA ARG A 72 15.90 5.06 -0.18
C ARG A 72 17.00 4.96 0.86
N LEU A 73 16.94 3.94 1.72
CA LEU A 73 17.97 3.69 2.72
C LEU A 73 19.33 3.50 2.04
N ARG A 74 19.41 2.70 0.97
CA ARG A 74 20.67 2.50 0.22
C ARG A 74 21.22 3.83 -0.28
N GLN A 75 20.38 4.65 -0.92
CA GLN A 75 20.80 5.96 -1.45
C GLN A 75 21.34 6.87 -0.36
N VAL A 76 20.67 6.95 0.79
CA VAL A 76 21.10 7.79 1.90
C VAL A 76 22.43 7.29 2.47
N LEU A 77 22.57 5.99 2.69
CA LEU A 77 23.81 5.41 3.23
C LEU A 77 24.99 5.61 2.27
N GLN A 78 24.79 5.38 0.96
CA GLN A 78 25.82 5.61 -0.06
C GLN A 78 26.22 7.09 -0.14
N GLY A 79 25.23 8.00 -0.21
CA GLY A 79 25.48 9.43 -0.31
C GLY A 79 26.18 10.02 0.92
N ALA A 80 25.97 9.43 2.09
CA ALA A 80 26.61 9.83 3.35
C ALA A 80 27.92 9.07 3.65
N GLY A 81 28.33 8.13 2.81
CA GLY A 81 29.51 7.28 3.06
C GLY A 81 29.38 6.39 4.30
N ILE A 82 28.15 6.03 4.68
CA ILE A 82 27.86 5.17 5.83
C ILE A 82 27.93 3.70 5.37
N PRO A 83 28.53 2.78 6.15
CA PRO A 83 28.53 1.35 5.82
C PRO A 83 27.12 0.81 5.54
N MET A 84 27.01 -0.12 4.59
CA MET A 84 25.74 -0.81 4.34
C MET A 84 25.33 -1.64 5.57
N PRO A 85 24.03 -1.88 5.79
CA PRO A 85 23.57 -2.68 6.90
C PRO A 85 24.12 -4.10 6.84
N THR A 86 24.65 -4.57 7.97
CA THR A 86 25.12 -5.95 8.16
C THR A 86 24.05 -6.79 8.83
N GLN A 87 23.25 -6.17 9.71
CA GLN A 87 22.30 -6.84 10.59
C GLN A 87 20.94 -6.16 10.54
N ILE A 88 19.89 -6.98 10.58
CA ILE A 88 18.50 -6.51 10.60
C ILE A 88 17.77 -7.21 11.74
N PHE A 89 17.28 -6.39 12.67
CA PHE A 89 16.39 -6.81 13.75
C PHE A 89 14.98 -6.33 13.46
N THR A 90 14.00 -7.20 13.69
CA THR A 90 12.61 -6.89 13.41
C THR A 90 11.72 -7.21 14.60
N SER A 91 10.69 -6.39 14.79
CA SER A 91 9.55 -6.73 15.64
C SER A 91 8.94 -8.07 15.21
N PRO A 92 8.46 -8.90 16.17
CA PRO A 92 7.87 -10.21 15.89
C PRO A 92 6.53 -10.17 15.11
N LEU A 93 5.93 -8.99 14.97
CA LEU A 93 4.69 -8.77 14.23
C LEU A 93 4.92 -8.84 12.71
N VAL A 94 4.12 -9.63 11.98
CA VAL A 94 4.37 -10.02 10.58
C VAL A 94 4.57 -8.84 9.63
N ARG A 95 3.87 -7.72 9.84
CA ARG A 95 4.09 -6.48 9.06
C ARG A 95 5.51 -5.94 9.12
N CYS A 96 6.17 -6.07 10.28
CA CYS A 96 7.57 -5.69 10.46
C CYS A 96 8.50 -6.73 9.84
N VAL A 97 8.19 -8.02 9.96
CA VAL A 97 8.95 -9.11 9.32
C VAL A 97 8.92 -8.96 7.80
N GLU A 98 7.75 -8.71 7.21
CA GLU A 98 7.57 -8.39 5.80
C GLU A 98 8.42 -7.19 5.37
N THR A 99 8.32 -6.08 6.11
CA THR A 99 9.11 -4.87 5.80
C THR A 99 10.61 -5.15 5.88
N ALA A 100 11.05 -5.91 6.90
CA ALA A 100 12.44 -6.29 7.08
C ALA A 100 12.96 -7.19 5.96
N ASP A 101 12.14 -8.09 5.41
CA ASP A 101 12.53 -8.95 4.29
C ASP A 101 12.81 -8.14 3.00
N PHE A 102 12.06 -7.07 2.74
CA PHE A 102 12.38 -6.14 1.64
C PHE A 102 13.75 -5.47 1.85
N VAL A 103 14.06 -5.02 3.06
CA VAL A 103 15.37 -4.45 3.40
C VAL A 103 16.46 -5.52 3.27
N ALA A 104 16.22 -6.74 3.75
CA ALA A 104 17.18 -7.84 3.67
C ALA A 104 17.53 -8.19 2.22
N LYS A 105 16.52 -8.25 1.34
CA LYS A 105 16.70 -8.45 -0.11
C LYS A 105 17.55 -7.34 -0.73
N GLU A 106 17.22 -6.08 -0.42
CA GLU A 106 17.96 -4.94 -0.95
C GLU A 106 19.44 -5.01 -0.57
N PHE A 107 19.78 -5.31 0.68
CA PHE A 107 21.16 -5.29 1.17
C PHE A 107 21.88 -6.64 1.13
N GLY A 108 21.22 -7.71 0.67
CA GLY A 108 21.80 -9.06 0.63
C GLY A 108 22.00 -9.68 2.03
N VAL A 109 21.24 -9.24 3.03
CA VAL A 109 21.28 -9.81 4.38
C VAL A 109 20.49 -11.13 4.38
N SER A 110 21.16 -12.23 4.75
CA SER A 110 20.57 -13.57 4.68
C SER A 110 19.72 -13.94 5.90
N SER A 111 19.92 -13.24 7.03
CA SER A 111 19.37 -13.60 8.33
C SER A 111 18.67 -12.41 9.00
N LEU A 112 17.38 -12.54 9.27
CA LEU A 112 16.58 -11.63 10.08
C LEU A 112 16.51 -12.13 11.52
N GLN A 113 16.77 -11.24 12.48
CA GLN A 113 16.71 -11.56 13.91
C GLN A 113 15.46 -10.96 14.54
N VAL A 114 14.73 -11.75 15.32
CA VAL A 114 13.49 -11.30 15.97
C VAL A 114 13.80 -10.68 17.33
N GLU A 115 13.27 -9.49 17.56
CA GLU A 115 13.46 -8.72 18.79
C GLU A 115 12.13 -8.28 19.39
N ASN A 116 11.71 -8.94 20.47
CA ASN A 116 10.48 -8.63 21.20
C ASN A 116 10.45 -7.19 21.69
N GLY A 117 11.59 -6.64 22.12
CA GLY A 117 11.71 -5.24 22.53
C GLY A 117 11.39 -4.22 21.42
N LEU A 118 11.27 -4.63 20.14
CA LEU A 118 10.82 -3.78 19.03
C LEU A 118 9.32 -3.84 18.76
N ALA A 119 8.55 -4.66 19.48
CA ALA A 119 7.10 -4.81 19.28
C ALA A 119 6.36 -3.47 19.44
N GLU A 120 5.13 -3.42 18.93
CA GLU A 120 4.24 -2.26 19.14
C GLU A 120 4.01 -2.07 20.64
N SER A 121 3.65 -0.85 21.03
CA SER A 121 3.27 -0.56 22.41
C SER A 121 2.03 -1.39 22.78
N ILE A 122 2.04 -2.12 23.89
CA ILE A 122 0.92 -2.98 24.33
C ILE A 122 0.00 -2.17 25.27
N TYR A 123 -0.61 -1.14 24.72
CA TYR A 123 -1.50 -0.19 25.40
C TYR A 123 -2.94 -0.32 24.91
N GLU A 124 -3.87 0.20 25.69
CA GLU A 124 -5.30 0.04 25.47
C GLU A 124 -5.76 0.50 24.09
N ALA A 125 -5.20 1.59 23.57
CA ALA A 125 -5.55 2.11 22.24
C ALA A 125 -5.19 1.14 21.11
N TRP A 126 -4.13 0.34 21.30
CA TRP A 126 -3.76 -0.73 20.39
C TRP A 126 -4.74 -1.91 20.50
N MET A 127 -5.03 -2.36 21.73
CA MET A 127 -5.96 -3.49 21.94
C MET A 127 -7.38 -3.17 21.45
N ARG A 128 -7.87 -1.95 21.65
CA ARG A 128 -9.22 -1.52 21.20
C ARG A 128 -9.44 -1.60 19.68
N GLN A 129 -8.39 -1.68 18.87
CA GLN A 129 -8.54 -1.89 17.41
C GLN A 129 -9.16 -3.22 17.05
N TRP A 130 -8.94 -4.23 17.89
CA TRP A 130 -9.21 -5.63 17.55
C TRP A 130 -9.90 -6.42 18.67
N ALA A 131 -9.75 -6.04 19.94
CA ALA A 131 -10.16 -6.85 21.09
C ALA A 131 -11.58 -6.59 21.60
N VAL A 132 -12.15 -5.42 21.33
CA VAL A 132 -13.44 -4.97 21.93
C VAL A 132 -14.65 -5.25 21.04
N PRO A 133 -15.88 -5.23 21.59
CA PRO A 133 -17.09 -5.33 20.80
C PRO A 133 -17.15 -4.30 19.67
N GLY A 134 -17.49 -4.78 18.47
CA GLY A 134 -17.57 -3.93 17.29
C GLY A 134 -16.22 -3.39 16.78
N ALA A 135 -15.10 -3.94 17.25
CA ALA A 135 -13.76 -3.59 16.79
C ALA A 135 -13.69 -3.56 15.25
N ASN A 136 -13.08 -2.50 14.72
CA ASN A 136 -13.12 -2.15 13.30
C ASN A 136 -11.77 -1.67 12.76
N SER A 137 -10.68 -2.12 13.37
CA SER A 137 -9.29 -1.74 13.04
C SER A 137 -8.94 -0.26 13.28
N LYS A 138 -9.89 0.54 13.79
CA LYS A 138 -9.64 1.95 14.09
C LYS A 138 -8.82 2.11 15.37
N TRP A 139 -7.75 2.88 15.29
CA TRP A 139 -6.90 3.21 16.44
C TRP A 139 -7.72 3.82 17.57
N GLY A 140 -7.63 3.24 18.77
CA GLY A 140 -8.40 3.69 19.95
C GLY A 140 -9.82 3.16 20.04
N GLY A 141 -10.30 2.39 19.05
CA GLY A 141 -11.57 1.65 19.10
C GLY A 141 -12.71 2.23 18.25
N PRO A 142 -13.78 1.43 18.07
CA PRO A 142 -14.97 1.82 17.31
C PRO A 142 -15.84 2.83 18.07
N PRO A 143 -16.81 3.50 17.41
CA PRO A 143 -17.81 4.32 18.09
C PRO A 143 -18.47 3.54 19.25
N GLY A 144 -18.60 4.19 20.42
CA GLY A 144 -19.12 3.55 21.65
C GLY A 144 -18.06 2.93 22.55
N CYS A 145 -16.93 2.47 21.99
CA CYS A 145 -15.78 1.96 22.74
C CYS A 145 -14.50 2.79 22.49
N ALA A 146 -14.61 3.95 21.85
CA ALA A 146 -13.45 4.77 21.49
C ALA A 146 -12.84 5.49 22.70
N ILE A 147 -11.51 5.57 22.76
CA ILE A 147 -10.82 6.47 23.68
C ILE A 147 -11.09 7.93 23.25
N PRO A 148 -11.61 8.80 24.15
CA PRO A 148 -11.93 10.19 23.82
C PRO A 148 -10.73 10.97 23.24
N GLN A 149 -10.95 11.67 22.13
CA GLN A 149 -9.93 12.40 21.36
C GLN A 149 -9.19 13.46 22.19
N GLU A 150 -9.90 14.18 23.07
CA GLU A 150 -9.34 15.22 23.95
C GLU A 150 -8.30 14.71 24.96
N ARG A 151 -8.22 13.39 25.13
CA ARG A 151 -7.31 12.72 26.06
C ARG A 151 -6.16 12.01 25.34
N GLN A 152 -6.10 12.04 24.00
CA GLN A 152 -5.00 11.47 23.24
C GLN A 152 -3.71 12.28 23.50
N GLY A 153 -2.76 11.67 24.22
CA GLY A 153 -1.45 12.28 24.55
C GLY A 153 -1.16 12.50 26.04
N MET A 154 -2.06 12.10 26.94
CA MET A 154 -1.79 12.08 28.39
C MET A 154 -1.16 10.74 28.84
N ASP A 155 -0.73 10.64 30.11
CA ASP A 155 -0.14 9.43 30.71
C ASP A 155 -1.06 8.19 30.51
N PRO A 156 -0.57 7.10 29.90
CA PRO A 156 -1.35 5.88 29.63
C PRO A 156 -2.03 5.27 30.86
N ARG A 157 -1.50 5.50 32.08
CA ARG A 157 -2.10 5.02 33.34
C ARG A 157 -3.43 5.70 33.69
N ARG A 158 -3.73 6.84 33.06
CA ARG A 158 -4.94 7.65 33.30
C ARG A 158 -5.93 7.61 32.13
N LEU A 159 -5.55 6.97 31.02
CA LEU A 159 -6.30 6.95 29.77
C LEU A 159 -7.05 5.63 29.61
N ARG A 160 -8.24 5.56 30.20
CA ARG A 160 -9.15 4.43 30.00
C ARG A 160 -10.28 4.85 29.06
N GLY A 161 -10.55 4.04 28.05
CA GLY A 161 -11.83 4.12 27.33
C GLY A 161 -12.98 3.61 28.21
N PRO A 162 -14.21 3.57 27.69
CA PRO A 162 -15.34 2.96 28.39
C PRO A 162 -15.00 1.54 28.86
N GLU A 163 -15.43 1.16 30.06
CA GLU A 163 -15.20 -0.19 30.58
C GLU A 163 -15.76 -1.25 29.62
N VAL A 164 -14.99 -2.31 29.38
CA VAL A 164 -15.39 -3.44 28.54
C VAL A 164 -15.30 -4.70 29.40
N PRO A 165 -16.41 -5.39 29.68
CA PRO A 165 -16.40 -6.61 30.46
C PRO A 165 -15.54 -7.70 29.81
N HIS A 166 -14.82 -8.48 30.61
CA HIS A 166 -13.97 -9.58 30.10
C HIS A 166 -14.68 -10.57 29.15
N PRO A 167 -15.94 -10.98 29.39
CA PRO A 167 -16.66 -11.89 28.48
C PRO A 167 -16.90 -11.32 27.08
N GLU A 168 -16.81 -10.01 26.91
CA GLU A 168 -17.01 -9.32 25.65
C GLU A 168 -15.69 -9.07 24.88
N LEU A 169 -14.55 -9.34 25.52
CA LEU A 169 -13.24 -9.22 24.90
C LEU A 169 -12.88 -10.46 24.11
N ARG A 170 -12.07 -10.27 23.06
CA ARG A 170 -11.36 -11.39 22.43
C ARG A 170 -10.40 -12.02 23.45
N PRO A 171 -10.40 -13.36 23.62
CA PRO A 171 -9.60 -14.05 24.64
C PRO A 171 -8.10 -13.72 24.59
N GLU A 172 -7.57 -13.43 23.41
CA GLU A 172 -6.16 -13.13 23.19
C GLU A 172 -5.74 -11.83 23.90
N ALA A 173 -6.66 -10.90 24.16
CA ALA A 173 -6.38 -9.69 24.95
C ALA A 173 -6.09 -9.98 26.42
N LEU A 174 -6.54 -11.13 26.93
CA LEU A 174 -6.30 -11.59 28.30
C LEU A 174 -5.04 -12.46 28.42
N SER A 175 -4.48 -12.92 27.29
CA SER A 175 -3.48 -14.00 27.24
C SER A 175 -2.02 -13.54 27.06
N GLY A 176 -1.74 -12.24 27.23
CA GLY A 176 -0.37 -11.73 27.33
C GLY A 176 0.44 -11.66 26.01
N PRO A 177 1.66 -11.08 26.03
CA PRO A 177 2.52 -10.94 24.86
C PRO A 177 2.98 -12.27 24.26
N GLU A 178 3.04 -13.34 25.06
CA GLU A 178 3.36 -14.71 24.63
C GLU A 178 2.37 -15.27 23.60
N THR A 179 1.11 -14.81 23.65
CA THR A 179 0.08 -15.17 22.66
C THR A 179 0.10 -14.21 21.47
N LEU A 180 0.37 -12.93 21.74
CA LEU A 180 0.26 -11.88 20.73
C LEU A 180 1.46 -11.86 19.77
N LEU A 181 2.66 -12.15 20.27
CA LEU A 181 3.92 -12.02 19.56
C LEU A 181 4.46 -13.39 19.14
N SER A 182 4.69 -13.58 17.85
CA SER A 182 5.28 -14.81 17.33
C SER A 182 6.74 -14.93 17.74
N THR A 183 7.16 -16.12 18.14
CA THR A 183 8.59 -16.44 18.30
C THR A 183 9.28 -16.54 16.93
N ALA A 184 10.61 -16.44 16.92
CA ALA A 184 11.39 -16.61 15.70
C ALA A 184 11.19 -17.99 15.05
N ALA A 185 11.12 -19.04 15.88
CA ALA A 185 10.86 -20.41 15.41
C ALA A 185 9.48 -20.56 14.77
N GLU A 186 8.45 -19.93 15.34
CA GLU A 186 7.10 -19.93 14.75
C GLU A 186 7.04 -19.18 13.43
N LEU A 187 7.70 -18.02 13.34
CA LEU A 187 7.80 -17.26 12.08
C LEU A 187 8.51 -18.06 11.00
N GLN A 188 9.64 -18.68 11.32
CA GLN A 188 10.37 -19.53 10.38
C GLN A 188 9.50 -20.71 9.91
N LYS A 189 8.79 -21.37 10.83
CA LYS A 189 7.84 -22.45 10.51
C LYS A 189 6.65 -21.98 9.66
N ALA A 190 6.24 -20.72 9.82
CA ALA A 190 5.18 -20.09 9.04
C ALA A 190 5.62 -19.65 7.63
N GLY A 191 6.86 -19.95 7.21
CA GLY A 191 7.35 -19.69 5.86
C GLY A 191 8.29 -18.49 5.71
N TRP A 192 8.61 -17.79 6.81
CA TRP A 192 9.60 -16.69 6.79
C TRP A 192 11.03 -17.24 6.76
N SER A 193 11.48 -17.70 5.59
CA SER A 193 12.74 -18.44 5.42
C SER A 193 14.02 -17.68 5.83
N ARG A 194 14.03 -16.34 5.75
CA ARG A 194 15.16 -15.51 6.25
C ARG A 194 15.16 -15.30 7.75
N VAL A 195 14.05 -15.56 8.45
CA VAL A 195 14.02 -15.44 9.91
C VAL A 195 14.89 -16.56 10.48
N ASP A 196 15.89 -16.17 11.28
CA ASP A 196 16.67 -17.12 12.06
C ASP A 196 15.81 -17.60 13.22
N GLY A 197 15.29 -18.83 13.10
CA GLY A 197 14.48 -19.47 14.12
C GLY A 197 15.16 -19.66 15.48
N LYS A 198 16.49 -19.49 15.55
CA LYS A 198 17.27 -19.54 16.79
C LYS A 198 17.58 -18.15 17.37
N SER A 199 17.15 -17.08 16.70
CA SER A 199 17.41 -15.71 17.17
C SER A 199 16.79 -15.46 18.54
N GLN A 200 17.53 -14.76 19.40
CA GLN A 200 17.11 -14.42 20.75
C GLN A 200 17.00 -12.90 20.90
N SER A 201 15.88 -12.48 21.48
CA SER A 201 15.63 -11.09 21.83
C SER A 201 16.46 -10.70 23.05
N VAL A 202 17.09 -9.51 23.04
CA VAL A 202 17.80 -8.98 24.20
C VAL A 202 16.86 -8.36 25.22
N VAL A 203 15.65 -8.01 24.82
CA VAL A 203 14.58 -7.57 25.72
C VAL A 203 13.34 -8.43 25.48
N LEU A 204 12.92 -9.13 26.52
CA LEU A 204 11.76 -10.01 26.51
C LEU A 204 10.53 -9.28 27.09
N LEU A 205 9.36 -9.54 26.50
CA LEU A 205 8.09 -8.96 26.95
C LEU A 205 7.19 -9.95 27.69
N HIS A 206 7.42 -11.27 27.56
CA HIS A 206 6.57 -12.28 28.20
C HIS A 206 6.55 -12.13 29.73
N ASP A 207 7.70 -11.87 30.35
CA ASP A 207 7.82 -11.70 31.81
C ASP A 207 7.14 -10.43 32.34
N LYS A 208 6.67 -9.53 31.45
CA LYS A 208 5.99 -8.29 31.84
C LYS A 208 4.50 -8.48 32.11
N GLY A 209 3.91 -9.58 31.64
CA GLY A 209 2.49 -9.88 31.86
C GLY A 209 1.54 -8.82 31.30
N TYR A 210 1.91 -8.19 30.18
CA TYR A 210 1.06 -7.14 29.59
C TYR A 210 -0.20 -7.72 28.96
N CYS A 211 -1.37 -7.32 29.44
CA CYS A 211 -2.67 -7.78 28.95
C CYS A 211 -3.70 -6.64 29.07
N TRP A 212 -4.97 -6.93 28.78
CA TRP A 212 -6.06 -5.96 28.94
C TRP A 212 -6.14 -5.35 30.35
N ASP A 213 -5.78 -6.10 31.39
CA ASP A 213 -5.79 -5.62 32.77
C ASP A 213 -4.47 -4.93 33.17
N ASN A 214 -3.42 -5.09 32.37
CA ASN A 214 -2.07 -4.59 32.63
C ASN A 214 -1.42 -4.06 31.35
N PHE A 215 -1.71 -2.81 31.01
CA PHE A 215 -1.16 -2.17 29.81
C PHE A 215 0.28 -1.68 30.02
N GLU A 216 1.08 -1.77 28.97
CA GLU A 216 2.41 -1.17 28.89
C GLU A 216 2.31 0.36 28.90
N ILE A 217 3.11 1.02 29.76
CA ILE A 217 3.13 2.49 29.85
C ILE A 217 4.25 3.10 29.00
N HIS A 218 4.14 4.39 28.70
CA HIS A 218 5.04 5.06 27.76
C HIS A 218 6.52 4.97 28.18
N GLU A 219 6.80 5.11 29.47
CA GLU A 219 8.15 5.03 30.04
C GLU A 219 8.77 3.65 29.83
N GLU A 220 8.00 2.58 30.01
CA GLU A 220 8.45 1.20 29.79
C GLU A 220 8.74 0.94 28.32
N VAL A 221 7.89 1.43 27.40
CA VAL A 221 8.12 1.37 25.95
C VAL A 221 9.44 2.05 25.59
N VAL A 222 9.66 3.26 26.09
CA VAL A 222 10.89 4.03 25.84
C VAL A 222 12.11 3.28 26.37
N GLU A 223 12.04 2.79 27.61
CA GLU A 223 13.13 2.07 28.26
C GLU A 223 13.54 0.82 27.46
N ARG A 224 12.58 -0.03 27.05
CA ARG A 224 12.91 -1.24 26.28
C ARG A 224 13.51 -0.91 24.92
N LEU A 225 13.01 0.12 24.23
CA LEU A 225 13.51 0.49 22.90
C LEU A 225 14.92 1.07 22.96
N VAL A 226 15.20 1.92 23.96
CA VAL A 226 16.55 2.44 24.22
C VAL A 226 17.49 1.30 24.59
N SER A 227 17.04 0.35 25.43
CA SER A 227 17.83 -0.82 25.81
C SER A 227 18.20 -1.68 24.59
N VAL A 228 17.22 -2.00 23.72
CA VAL A 228 17.48 -2.71 22.46
C VAL A 228 18.47 -1.95 21.60
N ALA A 229 18.23 -0.67 21.32
CA ALA A 229 19.09 0.12 20.44
C ALA A 229 20.53 0.20 20.95
N ARG A 230 20.72 0.46 22.25
CA ARG A 230 22.05 0.53 22.87
C ARG A 230 22.78 -0.80 22.82
N ARG A 231 22.12 -1.91 23.20
CA ARG A 231 22.73 -3.25 23.19
C ARG A 231 23.12 -3.66 21.78
N ARG A 232 22.23 -3.52 20.79
CA ARG A 232 22.54 -3.87 19.39
C ARG A 232 23.61 -2.96 18.79
N ALA A 233 23.66 -1.68 19.16
CA ALA A 233 24.73 -0.78 18.73
C ALA A 233 26.11 -1.14 19.31
N LEU A 234 26.16 -1.67 20.54
CA LEU A 234 27.40 -2.16 21.18
C LEU A 234 27.83 -3.51 20.60
N GLU A 235 26.90 -4.45 20.43
CA GLU A 235 27.15 -5.77 19.83
C GLU A 235 27.72 -5.65 18.40
N HIS A 236 27.25 -4.64 17.65
CA HIS A 236 27.65 -4.38 16.27
C HIS A 236 28.42 -3.05 16.15
N SER A 237 29.42 -2.89 17.01
CA SER A 237 30.26 -1.69 17.06
C SER A 237 30.94 -1.40 15.73
N GLY A 238 30.66 -0.22 15.14
CA GLY A 238 31.23 0.21 13.87
C GLY A 238 30.51 -0.31 12.62
N GLU A 239 29.38 -0.98 12.80
CA GLU A 239 28.51 -1.45 11.73
C GLU A 239 27.25 -0.58 11.62
N THR A 240 26.46 -0.82 10.56
CA THR A 240 25.11 -0.29 10.41
C THR A 240 24.10 -1.38 10.71
N VAL A 241 23.17 -1.12 11.63
CA VAL A 241 22.13 -2.06 12.05
C VAL A 241 20.76 -1.44 11.77
N VAL A 242 19.84 -2.24 11.21
CA VAL A 242 18.46 -1.83 10.99
C VAL A 242 17.56 -2.41 12.06
N LEU A 243 16.74 -1.57 12.69
CA LEU A 243 15.70 -1.93 13.65
C LEU A 243 14.34 -1.60 13.03
N VAL A 244 13.58 -2.64 12.65
CA VAL A 244 12.26 -2.52 12.05
C VAL A 244 11.18 -2.62 13.14
N SER A 245 10.39 -1.56 13.30
CA SER A 245 9.40 -1.41 14.38
C SER A 245 8.18 -0.60 13.91
N HIS A 246 7.49 0.08 14.82
CA HIS A 246 6.19 0.74 14.59
C HIS A 246 6.29 2.25 14.78
N GLY A 247 5.25 2.99 14.38
CA GLY A 247 5.32 4.44 14.27
C GLY A 247 5.57 5.17 15.60
N GLY A 248 4.86 4.77 16.66
CA GLY A 248 5.13 5.24 18.02
C GLY A 248 6.54 4.85 18.48
N PRO A 249 6.84 3.54 18.58
CA PRO A 249 8.15 3.03 18.97
C PRO A 249 9.36 3.68 18.29
N THR A 250 9.40 3.78 16.95
CA THR A 250 10.55 4.41 16.26
C THR A 250 10.68 5.89 16.60
N THR A 251 9.56 6.60 16.75
CA THR A 251 9.52 8.00 17.18
C THR A 251 10.03 8.16 18.61
N TYR A 252 9.63 7.27 19.52
CA TYR A 252 10.02 7.29 20.92
C TYR A 252 11.52 7.01 21.08
N ALA A 253 12.03 5.98 20.38
CA ALA A 253 13.44 5.65 20.35
C ALA A 253 14.29 6.81 19.81
N LEU A 254 13.90 7.41 18.69
CA LEU A 254 14.59 8.57 18.12
C LEU A 254 14.70 9.71 19.13
N ARG A 255 13.58 10.09 19.78
CA ARG A 255 13.55 11.17 20.78
C ARG A 255 14.43 10.87 21.98
N ALA A 256 14.32 9.66 22.53
CA ALA A 256 15.05 9.26 23.72
C ALA A 256 16.55 9.12 23.48
N LEU A 257 16.96 8.60 22.32
CA LEU A 257 18.38 8.42 21.99
C LEU A 257 19.07 9.72 21.60
N SER A 258 18.37 10.65 20.93
CA SER A 258 18.98 11.90 20.41
C SER A 258 18.68 13.16 21.23
N HIS A 259 17.71 13.09 22.13
CA HIS A 259 17.10 14.26 22.79
C HIS A 259 16.54 15.31 21.80
N GLN A 260 16.25 14.92 20.56
CA GLN A 260 15.68 15.79 19.54
C GLN A 260 14.25 15.37 19.19
N LYS A 261 13.42 16.35 18.84
CA LYS A 261 12.13 16.07 18.20
C LYS A 261 12.38 15.60 16.75
N PRO A 262 11.60 14.63 16.25
CA PRO A 262 11.69 14.21 14.85
C PRO A 262 11.46 15.41 13.92
N LYS A 263 12.27 15.54 12.87
CA LYS A 263 12.07 16.52 11.80
C LYS A 263 11.38 15.81 10.62
N GLY A 264 10.38 16.44 10.00
CA GLY A 264 9.60 15.85 8.90
C GLY A 264 8.23 15.29 9.31
N GLU A 265 7.40 14.98 8.32
CA GLU A 265 5.98 14.60 8.49
C GLU A 265 5.80 13.19 9.10
N GLY A 266 6.82 12.33 9.01
CA GLY A 266 6.67 10.90 9.30
C GLY A 266 5.76 10.21 8.29
N GLY A 267 5.36 8.97 8.58
CA GLY A 267 4.51 8.19 7.67
C GLY A 267 4.78 6.70 7.79
N MET A 268 4.15 5.91 6.92
CA MET A 268 4.56 4.51 6.73
C MET A 268 6.00 4.47 6.23
N THR A 269 6.72 3.43 6.63
CA THR A 269 8.13 3.22 6.26
C THR A 269 9.11 4.37 6.53
N ALA A 270 8.74 5.31 7.40
CA ALA A 270 9.63 6.41 7.80
C ALA A 270 10.97 5.89 8.34
N LEU A 271 12.05 6.52 7.88
CA LEU A 271 13.44 6.18 8.18
C LEU A 271 14.10 7.23 9.08
N SER A 272 14.76 6.80 10.14
CA SER A 272 15.71 7.63 10.89
C SER A 272 17.05 6.94 11.00
N ILE A 273 18.14 7.69 10.91
CA ILE A 273 19.50 7.18 11.03
C ILE A 273 20.17 7.95 12.17
N LEU A 274 20.61 7.22 13.18
CA LEU A 274 21.39 7.74 14.29
C LEU A 274 22.80 7.19 14.27
N ARG A 275 23.78 8.00 14.65
CA ARG A 275 25.18 7.62 14.81
C ARG A 275 25.61 7.83 16.25
N ALA A 276 26.31 6.85 16.80
CA ALA A 276 26.82 6.91 18.17
C ALA A 276 28.23 6.32 18.27
N LEU A 277 29.10 6.97 19.03
CA LEU A 277 30.38 6.39 19.44
C LEU A 277 30.16 5.43 20.61
N PRO A 278 30.99 4.37 20.76
CA PRO A 278 30.88 3.45 21.89
C PRO A 278 30.79 4.15 23.26
N GLY A 279 31.61 5.17 23.48
CA GLY A 279 31.57 5.96 24.72
C GLY A 279 30.28 6.76 24.92
N ASP A 280 29.61 7.20 23.85
CA ASP A 280 28.31 7.89 23.94
C ASP A 280 27.19 6.90 24.30
N ILE A 281 27.28 5.67 23.77
CA ILE A 281 26.32 4.60 24.09
C ILE A 281 26.41 4.22 25.57
N GLU A 282 27.63 3.99 26.08
CA GLU A 282 27.89 3.60 27.46
C GLU A 282 27.57 4.72 28.47
N SER A 283 27.96 5.97 28.16
CA SER A 283 27.69 7.12 29.03
C SER A 283 26.28 7.69 28.90
N GLY A 284 25.48 7.17 27.97
CA GLY A 284 24.11 7.61 27.73
C GLY A 284 23.99 9.02 27.14
N ARG A 285 25.05 9.50 26.47
CA ARG A 285 25.00 10.79 25.78
C ARG A 285 24.06 10.74 24.57
N PRO A 286 23.53 11.90 24.13
CA PRO A 286 22.67 11.97 22.97
C PRO A 286 23.39 11.52 21.70
N TRP A 287 22.72 10.69 20.90
CA TRP A 287 23.21 10.21 19.61
C TRP A 287 23.01 11.27 18.54
N GLU A 288 23.93 11.30 17.57
CA GLU A 288 23.85 12.20 16.43
C GLU A 288 22.78 11.73 15.45
N VAL A 289 21.91 12.63 15.00
CA VAL A 289 20.86 12.33 14.02
C VAL A 289 21.35 12.68 12.63
N LEU A 290 21.55 11.67 11.78
CA LEU A 290 21.98 11.83 10.39
C LEU A 290 20.78 11.94 9.43
N LEU A 291 19.70 11.24 9.75
CA LEU A 291 18.41 11.33 9.04
C LEU A 291 17.31 11.26 10.08
N SER A 292 16.29 12.11 9.95
CA SER A 292 15.18 12.16 10.90
C SER A 292 13.88 11.95 10.14
N ASN A 293 13.16 10.88 10.51
CA ASN A 293 11.76 10.61 10.14
C ASN A 293 11.45 10.83 8.65
N ASP A 294 12.37 10.44 7.77
CA ASP A 294 12.26 10.59 6.32
C ASP A 294 11.28 9.58 5.76
N ALA A 295 10.13 10.07 5.32
CA ALA A 295 9.11 9.32 4.60
C ALA A 295 8.92 9.83 3.17
N SER A 296 9.88 10.59 2.62
CA SER A 296 9.78 11.18 1.27
C SER A 296 9.59 10.14 0.17
N HIS A 297 10.15 8.94 0.34
CA HIS A 297 9.93 7.78 -0.53
C HIS A 297 8.48 7.27 -0.48
N GLY A 298 7.78 7.52 0.63
CA GLY A 298 6.39 7.17 0.88
C GLY A 298 5.38 8.24 0.45
N GLN A 299 5.79 9.50 0.26
CA GLN A 299 4.89 10.62 -0.08
C GLN A 299 4.16 10.42 -1.42
N ALA A 300 4.78 9.69 -2.36
CA ALA A 300 4.15 9.24 -3.61
C ALA A 300 2.91 8.34 -3.41
N PHE A 301 2.73 7.77 -2.21
CA PHE A 301 1.62 6.86 -1.88
C PHE A 301 0.54 7.55 -1.03
N ALA A 302 0.79 8.77 -0.51
CA ALA A 302 -0.07 9.43 0.47
C ALA A 302 -1.16 10.34 -0.16
N HIS A 303 -0.98 10.79 -1.40
CA HIS A 303 -1.83 11.82 -2.02
C HIS A 303 -2.78 11.34 -3.13
N GLY A 304 -2.88 10.03 -3.41
CA GLY A 304 -3.59 9.57 -4.61
C GLY A 304 -2.98 10.09 -5.93
N GLU A 305 -1.84 10.78 -5.84
CA GLU A 305 -0.95 11.11 -6.94
C GLU A 305 0.00 9.93 -7.13
N GLU A 306 -0.42 8.97 -7.95
CA GLU A 306 0.43 7.92 -8.49
C GLU A 306 1.60 8.53 -9.27
N THR A 307 2.67 8.91 -8.58
CA THR A 307 3.93 9.27 -9.24
C THR A 307 5.12 9.07 -8.33
N LYS A 308 6.08 8.29 -8.83
CA LYS A 308 7.38 7.90 -8.29
C LYS A 308 7.38 6.69 -7.36
N ILE A 309 7.07 5.53 -7.93
CA ILE A 309 7.82 4.33 -7.56
C ILE A 309 9.24 4.56 -8.08
N CYS A 310 10.21 4.70 -7.16
CA CYS A 310 11.61 4.76 -7.52
C CYS A 310 12.05 3.32 -7.82
N VAL A 311 11.82 2.87 -9.06
CA VAL A 311 12.56 1.74 -9.61
C VAL A 311 14.02 2.20 -9.64
N SER A 312 14.92 1.40 -9.06
CA SER A 312 16.33 1.79 -8.92
C SER A 312 16.94 2.15 -10.29
N GLN A 313 17.93 3.05 -10.32
CA GLN A 313 18.66 3.36 -11.56
C GLN A 313 19.28 2.12 -12.22
N SER A 314 19.59 1.07 -11.46
CA SER A 314 20.07 -0.21 -12.00
C SER A 314 18.95 -1.02 -12.65
N ALA A 315 17.75 -1.06 -12.05
CA ALA A 315 16.60 -1.72 -12.66
C ALA A 315 16.07 -0.96 -13.89
N MET A 316 16.23 0.38 -13.92
CA MET A 316 15.92 1.18 -15.11
C MET A 316 16.94 1.02 -16.24
N SER A 317 18.25 0.90 -15.94
CA SER A 317 19.24 0.60 -16.97
C SER A 317 19.04 -0.80 -17.57
N ASP A 318 18.68 -1.77 -16.73
CA ASP A 318 18.37 -3.13 -17.18
C ASP A 318 17.05 -3.16 -17.97
N ALA A 319 16.00 -2.49 -17.52
CA ALA A 319 14.73 -2.40 -18.24
C ALA A 319 14.87 -1.72 -19.62
N SER A 320 15.69 -0.67 -19.71
CA SER A 320 15.98 -0.01 -20.99
C SER A 320 16.65 -0.97 -21.98
N SER A 321 17.60 -1.79 -21.50
CA SER A 321 18.26 -2.81 -22.34
C SER A 321 17.35 -3.96 -22.78
N LEU A 322 16.26 -4.19 -22.04
CA LEU A 322 15.27 -5.23 -22.30
C LEU A 322 14.05 -4.72 -23.09
N PHE A 323 13.92 -3.41 -23.28
CA PHE A 323 12.70 -2.75 -23.75
C PHE A 323 12.22 -3.23 -25.12
N ASP A 324 13.15 -3.55 -26.02
CA ASP A 324 12.85 -3.98 -27.39
C ASP A 324 12.77 -5.50 -27.55
N ARG A 325 13.01 -6.27 -26.47
CA ARG A 325 12.83 -7.71 -26.51
C ARG A 325 11.35 -8.05 -26.60
N PRO A 326 10.98 -9.07 -27.38
CA PRO A 326 9.60 -9.52 -27.43
C PRO A 326 9.16 -10.11 -26.09
N LYS A 327 7.87 -9.99 -25.76
CA LYS A 327 7.30 -10.41 -24.47
C LYS A 327 7.66 -11.85 -24.07
N TRP A 328 7.68 -12.78 -25.03
CA TRP A 328 7.99 -14.20 -24.79
C TRP A 328 9.46 -14.48 -24.43
N GLU A 329 10.37 -13.53 -24.67
CA GLU A 329 11.77 -13.61 -24.21
C GLU A 329 11.98 -13.04 -22.80
N LEU A 330 10.95 -12.44 -22.21
CA LEU A 330 11.01 -11.81 -20.90
C LEU A 330 10.41 -12.74 -19.83
N THR A 331 11.11 -12.89 -18.71
CA THR A 331 10.52 -13.51 -17.52
C THR A 331 9.34 -12.68 -17.00
N PRO A 332 8.37 -13.27 -16.29
CA PRO A 332 7.23 -12.52 -15.73
C PRO A 332 7.62 -11.30 -14.87
N VAL A 333 8.70 -11.39 -14.10
CA VAL A 333 9.26 -10.25 -13.32
C VAL A 333 9.85 -9.17 -14.24
N GLN A 334 10.57 -9.57 -15.30
CA GLN A 334 11.05 -8.62 -16.31
C GLN A 334 9.90 -7.98 -17.09
N GLN A 335 8.82 -8.71 -17.39
CA GLN A 335 7.65 -8.16 -18.08
C GLN A 335 7.03 -7.01 -17.29
N ILE A 336 6.82 -7.16 -15.97
CA ILE A 336 6.34 -6.06 -15.12
C ILE A 336 7.34 -4.90 -15.09
N THR A 337 8.63 -5.20 -15.00
CA THR A 337 9.67 -4.16 -14.90
C THR A 337 9.75 -3.34 -16.19
N VAL A 338 9.71 -4.00 -17.35
CA VAL A 338 9.68 -3.36 -18.67
C VAL A 338 8.35 -2.65 -18.91
N ALA A 339 7.23 -3.17 -18.39
CA ALA A 339 5.93 -2.50 -18.45
C ALA A 339 5.94 -1.19 -17.66
N ALA A 340 6.47 -1.20 -16.43
CA ALA A 340 6.62 0.00 -15.62
C ALA A 340 7.50 1.05 -16.33
N HIS A 341 8.61 0.62 -16.93
CA HIS A 341 9.47 1.49 -17.73
C HIS A 341 8.75 2.07 -18.95
N ALA A 342 8.02 1.24 -19.71
CA ALA A 342 7.20 1.68 -20.84
C ALA A 342 6.16 2.71 -20.43
N ARG A 343 5.50 2.52 -19.28
CA ARG A 343 4.55 3.47 -18.72
C ARG A 343 5.23 4.78 -18.33
N GLU A 344 6.45 4.76 -17.79
CA GLU A 344 7.18 5.98 -17.45
C GLU A 344 7.57 6.78 -18.69
N LEU A 345 8.07 6.12 -19.74
CA LEU A 345 8.29 6.76 -21.03
C LEU A 345 6.98 7.35 -21.58
N GLY A 346 5.86 6.64 -21.42
CA GLY A 346 4.54 7.14 -21.78
C GLY A 346 4.17 8.41 -21.01
N ASN A 347 4.45 8.47 -19.70
CA ASN A 347 4.22 9.64 -18.86
C ASN A 347 5.08 10.84 -19.31
N GLU A 348 6.31 10.59 -19.76
CA GLU A 348 7.16 11.63 -20.35
C GLU A 348 6.58 12.18 -21.65
N GLN A 349 6.18 11.31 -22.58
CA GLN A 349 5.54 11.75 -23.82
C GLN A 349 4.22 12.48 -23.56
N LEU A 350 3.45 12.04 -22.55
CA LEU A 350 2.21 12.69 -22.15
C LEU A 350 2.47 14.12 -21.66
N ARG A 351 3.50 14.32 -20.82
CA ARG A 351 3.92 15.67 -20.36
C ARG A 351 4.46 16.54 -21.48
N ALA A 352 5.07 15.93 -22.50
CA ALA A 352 5.52 16.61 -23.71
C ALA A 352 4.38 16.93 -24.69
N GLY A 353 3.12 16.60 -24.38
CA GLY A 353 1.95 16.83 -25.24
C GLY A 353 1.83 15.85 -26.41
N LYS A 354 2.67 14.81 -26.45
CA LYS A 354 2.70 13.79 -27.50
C LYS A 354 1.77 12.63 -27.14
N HIS A 355 0.47 12.90 -27.16
CA HIS A 355 -0.54 11.98 -26.62
C HIS A 355 -0.61 10.64 -27.38
N GLU A 356 -0.36 10.63 -28.70
CA GLU A 356 -0.36 9.39 -29.49
C GLU A 356 0.84 8.50 -29.12
N GLU A 357 2.05 9.09 -29.03
CA GLU A 357 3.25 8.36 -28.58
C GLU A 357 3.06 7.79 -27.17
N ALA A 358 2.51 8.60 -26.25
CA ALA A 358 2.16 8.15 -24.91
C ALA A 358 1.15 6.98 -24.93
N PHE A 359 0.10 7.09 -25.75
CA PHE A 359 -0.93 6.06 -25.90
C PHE A 359 -0.34 4.72 -26.36
N GLN A 360 0.56 4.73 -27.35
CA GLN A 360 1.23 3.52 -27.82
C GLN A 360 2.16 2.91 -26.75
N LEU A 361 2.89 3.75 -26.01
CA LEU A 361 3.76 3.29 -24.92
C LEU A 361 2.96 2.63 -23.78
N TYR A 362 1.82 3.21 -23.40
CA TYR A 362 0.96 2.58 -22.39
C TYR A 362 0.31 1.28 -22.90
N LYS A 363 -0.02 1.19 -24.19
CA LYS A 363 -0.50 -0.07 -24.79
C LYS A 363 0.58 -1.15 -24.79
N LYS A 364 1.83 -0.78 -25.09
CA LYS A 364 2.98 -1.68 -24.98
C LYS A 364 3.16 -2.15 -23.53
N ALA A 365 3.08 -1.22 -22.57
CA ALA A 365 3.13 -1.54 -21.14
C ALA A 365 2.01 -2.52 -20.75
N LEU A 366 0.77 -2.25 -21.16
CA LEU A 366 -0.37 -3.11 -20.90
C LEU A 366 -0.15 -4.51 -21.49
N PHE A 367 0.28 -4.62 -22.74
CA PHE A 367 0.52 -5.91 -23.40
C PHE A 367 1.49 -6.81 -22.61
N LEU A 368 2.48 -6.23 -21.94
CA LEU A 368 3.45 -6.95 -21.11
C LEU A 368 2.83 -7.49 -19.80
N VAL A 369 1.77 -6.87 -19.28
CA VAL A 369 1.12 -7.25 -18.02
C VAL A 369 -0.28 -7.84 -18.19
N GLU A 370 -0.73 -8.04 -19.43
CA GLU A 370 -1.92 -8.82 -19.73
C GLU A 370 -1.54 -10.25 -20.05
N PHE A 371 -1.97 -11.19 -19.22
CA PHE A 371 -1.92 -12.60 -19.56
C PHE A 371 -3.12 -12.92 -20.45
N ASP A 372 -2.93 -13.78 -21.46
CA ASP A 372 -4.05 -14.39 -22.15
C ASP A 372 -4.83 -15.20 -21.10
N GLU A 373 -6.14 -14.98 -21.02
CA GLU A 373 -7.02 -15.61 -20.01
C GLU A 373 -7.03 -17.16 -20.13
N ASP A 374 -6.42 -17.70 -21.20
CA ASP A 374 -6.24 -19.13 -21.49
C ASP A 374 -4.97 -19.75 -20.89
N PHE A 375 -4.08 -18.98 -20.24
CA PHE A 375 -2.94 -19.51 -19.50
C PHE A 375 -3.32 -19.78 -18.03
N GLN A 376 -4.22 -20.75 -17.83
CA GLN A 376 -4.28 -21.53 -16.60
C GLN A 376 -3.99 -22.97 -16.97
N GLU A 377 -2.76 -23.42 -16.73
CA GLU A 377 -2.48 -24.79 -16.30
C GLU A 377 -1.05 -24.85 -15.76
N ASP A 378 -0.91 -25.64 -14.71
CA ASP A 378 0.29 -25.86 -13.93
C ASP A 378 1.45 -26.37 -14.79
N ASP A 379 2.35 -25.48 -15.23
CA ASP A 379 3.72 -25.89 -15.55
C ASP A 379 4.48 -25.99 -14.22
N GLU A 380 4.32 -27.12 -13.51
CA GLU A 380 5.10 -27.48 -12.31
C GLU A 380 6.64 -27.49 -12.58
N ASP A 381 7.05 -27.40 -13.84
CA ASP A 381 8.44 -27.47 -14.31
C ASP A 381 9.07 -26.13 -14.75
N ASP A 382 8.42 -24.97 -14.59
CA ASP A 382 9.06 -23.66 -14.87
C ASP A 382 9.69 -23.03 -13.61
N PRO A 383 11.02 -23.09 -13.41
CA PRO A 383 11.70 -22.62 -12.20
C PRO A 383 11.80 -21.08 -12.09
N ARG A 384 11.15 -20.32 -12.99
CA ARG A 384 11.29 -18.86 -13.05
C ARG A 384 10.39 -18.17 -12.01
N PRO A 385 10.91 -17.20 -11.24
CA PRO A 385 10.13 -16.50 -10.23
C PRO A 385 8.95 -15.75 -10.88
N LEU A 386 7.74 -16.04 -10.41
CA LEU A 386 6.53 -15.30 -10.77
C LEU A 386 6.44 -14.03 -9.91
N PRO A 387 6.08 -12.88 -10.49
CA PRO A 387 5.76 -11.69 -9.71
C PRO A 387 4.47 -11.93 -8.92
N PRO A 388 4.29 -11.28 -7.77
CA PRO A 388 3.03 -11.34 -7.04
C PRO A 388 1.87 -10.89 -7.95
N LEU A 389 0.81 -11.68 -8.01
CA LEU A 389 -0.36 -11.41 -8.87
C LEU A 389 -0.97 -10.01 -8.61
N GLN A 390 -0.87 -9.53 -7.37
CA GLN A 390 -1.29 -8.19 -6.95
C GLN A 390 -0.46 -7.08 -7.62
N GLU A 391 0.85 -7.28 -7.84
CA GLU A 391 1.71 -6.32 -8.53
C GLU A 391 1.36 -6.25 -10.02
N VAL A 392 1.05 -7.39 -10.64
CA VAL A 392 0.56 -7.42 -12.02
C VAL A 392 -0.76 -6.65 -12.14
N TYR A 393 -1.73 -6.90 -11.26
CA TYR A 393 -3.02 -6.23 -11.31
C TYR A 393 -2.91 -4.73 -11.04
N ALA A 394 -2.04 -4.32 -10.12
CA ALA A 394 -1.76 -2.91 -9.88
C ALA A 394 -1.14 -2.24 -11.12
N GLU A 395 -0.16 -2.88 -11.75
CA GLU A 395 0.47 -2.33 -12.95
C GLU A 395 -0.49 -2.31 -14.16
N ARG A 396 -1.34 -3.33 -14.27
CA ARG A 396 -2.43 -3.39 -15.27
C ARG A 396 -3.42 -2.26 -15.09
N GLU A 397 -3.87 -1.99 -13.87
CA GLU A 397 -4.80 -0.90 -13.55
C GLU A 397 -4.20 0.46 -13.92
N ARG A 398 -2.93 0.72 -13.57
CA ARG A 398 -2.19 1.93 -13.97
C ARG A 398 -2.11 2.10 -15.48
N CYS A 399 -1.74 1.04 -16.19
CA CYS A 399 -1.64 1.06 -17.65
C CYS A 399 -3.00 1.39 -18.29
N LEU A 400 -4.07 0.70 -17.87
CA LEU A 400 -5.43 0.94 -18.35
C LEU A 400 -5.89 2.38 -18.07
N GLY A 401 -5.63 2.89 -16.86
CA GLY A 401 -5.96 4.26 -16.48
C GLY A 401 -5.21 5.32 -17.30
N ASN A 402 -3.93 5.09 -17.59
CA ASN A 402 -3.12 5.99 -18.42
C ASN A 402 -3.51 5.95 -19.90
N ILE A 403 -3.85 4.77 -20.43
CA ILE A 403 -4.43 4.63 -21.78
C ILE A 403 -5.74 5.44 -21.85
N ALA A 404 -6.63 5.29 -20.86
CA ALA A 404 -7.89 6.03 -20.82
C ALA A 404 -7.66 7.55 -20.78
N ALA A 405 -6.69 8.02 -20.01
CA ALA A 405 -6.33 9.44 -19.95
C ALA A 405 -5.82 9.97 -21.30
N SER A 406 -4.88 9.26 -21.94
CA SER A 406 -4.34 9.69 -23.22
C SER A 406 -5.41 9.65 -24.32
N ALA A 407 -6.27 8.63 -24.30
CA ALA A 407 -7.40 8.51 -25.21
C ALA A 407 -8.39 9.68 -25.07
N LEU A 408 -8.68 10.18 -23.85
CA LEU A 408 -9.52 11.37 -23.67
C LEU A 408 -8.91 12.63 -24.28
N LEU A 409 -7.59 12.78 -24.17
CA LEU A 409 -6.88 13.92 -24.77
C LEU A 409 -6.90 13.84 -26.30
N LEU A 410 -6.66 12.66 -26.87
CA LEU A 410 -6.76 12.41 -28.31
C LEU A 410 -8.19 12.62 -28.82
N ALA A 411 -9.19 12.16 -28.06
CA ALA A 411 -10.59 12.37 -28.38
C ALA A 411 -10.95 13.86 -28.39
N SER A 412 -10.35 14.65 -27.50
CA SER A 412 -10.62 16.09 -27.39
C SER A 412 -10.06 16.87 -28.58
N ALA A 413 -9.05 16.32 -29.25
CA ALA A 413 -8.49 16.82 -30.51
C ALA A 413 -9.19 16.25 -31.76
N SER A 414 -10.13 15.31 -31.60
CA SER A 414 -10.84 14.64 -32.71
C SER A 414 -12.12 15.37 -33.12
N SER A 415 -12.60 15.14 -34.34
CA SER A 415 -13.88 15.68 -34.80
C SER A 415 -15.04 15.20 -33.93
N GLU A 416 -16.17 15.91 -33.98
CA GLU A 416 -17.36 15.50 -33.23
C GLU A 416 -17.90 14.15 -33.70
N GLU A 417 -17.88 13.90 -35.01
CA GLU A 417 -18.29 12.62 -35.59
C GLU A 417 -17.40 11.47 -35.09
N GLU A 418 -16.09 11.68 -35.01
CA GLU A 418 -15.15 10.67 -34.54
C GLU A 418 -15.31 10.40 -33.03
N ARG A 419 -15.61 11.43 -32.23
CA ARG A 419 -15.88 11.28 -30.79
C ARG A 419 -17.13 10.43 -30.51
N LYS A 420 -18.12 10.43 -31.40
CA LYS A 420 -19.36 9.64 -31.26
C LYS A 420 -19.19 8.17 -31.66
N ARG A 421 -18.12 7.81 -32.37
CA ARG A 421 -17.86 6.43 -32.77
C ARG A 421 -17.34 5.61 -31.59
N GLU A 422 -17.84 4.39 -31.44
CA GLU A 422 -17.37 3.44 -30.42
C GLU A 422 -15.88 3.08 -30.62
N GLU A 423 -15.42 3.00 -31.87
CA GLU A 423 -14.00 2.74 -32.19
C GLU A 423 -13.10 3.98 -32.07
N GLY A 424 -13.72 5.16 -31.92
CA GLY A 424 -13.03 6.42 -31.71
C GLY A 424 -12.32 6.48 -30.35
N PHE A 425 -11.49 7.50 -30.15
CA PHE A 425 -10.72 7.62 -28.91
C PHE A 425 -11.58 7.82 -27.66
N ALA A 426 -12.79 8.39 -27.79
CA ALA A 426 -13.73 8.49 -26.68
C ALA A 426 -14.27 7.09 -26.28
N GLY A 427 -14.70 6.29 -27.24
CA GLY A 427 -15.11 4.89 -26.97
C GLY A 427 -13.96 4.04 -26.41
N LYS A 428 -12.73 4.22 -26.91
CA LYS A 428 -11.53 3.62 -26.29
C LYS A 428 -11.36 4.06 -24.84
N ALA A 429 -11.43 5.35 -24.54
CA ALA A 429 -11.30 5.86 -23.18
C ALA A 429 -12.33 5.26 -22.22
N LYS A 430 -13.59 5.13 -22.66
CA LYS A 430 -14.66 4.45 -21.91
C LYS A 430 -14.29 2.98 -21.64
N ARG A 431 -13.96 2.20 -22.69
CA ARG A 431 -13.61 0.77 -22.57
C ARG A 431 -12.42 0.54 -21.65
N TYR A 432 -11.36 1.34 -21.74
CA TYR A 432 -10.20 1.21 -20.86
C TYR A 432 -10.51 1.63 -19.42
N SER A 433 -11.37 2.63 -19.21
CA SER A 433 -11.85 2.99 -17.88
C SER A 433 -12.68 1.86 -17.26
N ASP A 434 -13.56 1.21 -18.03
CA ASP A 434 -14.33 0.05 -17.57
C ASP A 434 -13.44 -1.12 -17.15
N ARG A 435 -12.40 -1.40 -17.92
CA ARG A 435 -11.41 -2.45 -17.58
C ARG A 435 -10.67 -2.10 -16.29
N ALA A 436 -10.24 -0.85 -16.14
CA ALA A 436 -9.54 -0.39 -14.95
C ALA A 436 -10.45 -0.42 -13.71
N LEU A 437 -11.73 -0.04 -13.85
CA LEU A 437 -12.72 -0.06 -12.77
C LEU A 437 -13.05 -1.48 -12.27
N ARG A 438 -12.88 -2.52 -13.10
CA ARG A 438 -12.97 -3.91 -12.63
C ARG A 438 -11.83 -4.30 -11.68
N LEU A 439 -10.67 -3.67 -11.81
CA LEU A 439 -9.53 -3.86 -10.93
C LEU A 439 -9.62 -2.93 -9.70
N ASN A 440 -10.12 -1.70 -9.89
CA ASN A 440 -10.23 -0.70 -8.84
C ASN A 440 -11.53 0.12 -8.96
N ALA A 441 -12.62 -0.42 -8.42
CA ALA A 441 -13.94 0.24 -8.44
C ALA A 441 -14.01 1.51 -7.55
N GLY A 442 -13.04 1.69 -6.65
CA GLY A 442 -12.95 2.83 -5.73
C GLY A 442 -12.26 4.08 -6.30
N SER A 443 -11.85 4.06 -7.57
CA SER A 443 -11.11 5.16 -8.18
C SER A 443 -12.02 6.25 -8.74
N ALA A 444 -12.11 7.38 -8.04
CA ALA A 444 -12.85 8.56 -8.50
C ALA A 444 -12.36 9.04 -9.88
N LYS A 445 -11.04 8.96 -10.12
CA LYS A 445 -10.39 9.35 -11.37
C LYS A 445 -10.83 8.51 -12.56
N LEU A 446 -10.98 7.19 -12.37
CA LEU A 446 -11.43 6.29 -13.43
C LEU A 446 -12.92 6.50 -13.75
N TRP A 447 -13.75 6.69 -12.72
CA TRP A 447 -15.15 7.08 -12.89
C TRP A 447 -15.29 8.42 -13.63
N PHE A 448 -14.48 9.40 -13.25
CA PHE A 448 -14.43 10.71 -13.91
C PHE A 448 -14.03 10.61 -15.39
N ARG A 449 -12.95 9.86 -15.69
CA ARG A 449 -12.50 9.63 -17.06
C ARG A 449 -13.56 8.93 -17.91
N LYS A 450 -14.21 7.90 -17.36
CA LYS A 450 -15.32 7.20 -18.01
C LYS A 450 -16.47 8.17 -18.32
N GLY A 451 -16.90 8.94 -17.33
CA GLY A 451 -17.99 9.90 -17.50
C GLY A 451 -17.68 10.98 -18.54
N ARG A 452 -16.45 11.49 -18.58
CA ARG A 452 -16.01 12.42 -19.64
C ARG A 452 -16.05 11.78 -21.02
N ALA A 453 -15.61 10.52 -21.16
CA ALA A 453 -15.69 9.80 -22.42
C ALA A 453 -17.15 9.66 -22.90
N GLU A 454 -18.06 9.29 -22.00
CA GLU A 454 -19.49 9.17 -22.27
C GLU A 454 -20.12 10.51 -22.68
N MET A 455 -19.72 11.63 -22.04
CA MET A 455 -20.13 12.98 -22.47
C MET A 455 -19.68 13.29 -23.91
N MET A 456 -18.44 12.93 -24.26
CA MET A 456 -17.90 13.15 -25.61
C MET A 456 -18.61 12.29 -26.66
N MET A 457 -19.13 11.14 -26.26
CA MET A 457 -19.97 10.26 -27.07
C MET A 457 -21.45 10.68 -27.07
N THR A 458 -21.82 11.76 -26.37
CA THR A 458 -23.21 12.25 -26.20
C THR A 458 -24.16 11.30 -25.45
N ASP A 459 -23.62 10.30 -24.74
CA ASP A 459 -24.38 9.44 -23.84
C ASP A 459 -24.49 10.11 -22.45
N PHE A 460 -25.32 11.16 -22.37
CA PHE A 460 -25.44 11.98 -21.18
C PHE A 460 -26.04 11.22 -19.97
N ALA A 461 -26.86 10.21 -20.22
CA ALA A 461 -27.42 9.38 -19.17
C ALA A 461 -26.36 8.49 -18.51
N ALA A 462 -25.53 7.81 -19.32
CA ALA A 462 -24.39 7.04 -18.79
C ALA A 462 -23.36 7.96 -18.11
N ALA A 463 -23.05 9.09 -18.74
CA ALA A 463 -22.12 10.07 -18.20
C ALA A 463 -22.54 10.57 -16.82
N LEU A 464 -23.83 10.92 -16.64
CA LEU A 464 -24.36 11.36 -15.35
C LEU A 464 -24.18 10.29 -14.27
N LYS A 465 -24.43 9.01 -14.60
CA LYS A 465 -24.23 7.89 -13.68
C LYS A 465 -22.75 7.77 -13.27
N SER A 466 -21.84 7.73 -14.25
CA SER A 466 -20.40 7.62 -14.00
C SER A 466 -19.85 8.80 -13.19
N LEU A 467 -20.26 10.03 -13.52
CA LEU A 467 -19.83 11.24 -12.80
C LEU A 467 -20.45 11.35 -11.40
N THR A 468 -21.63 10.76 -11.17
CA THR A 468 -22.22 10.67 -9.83
C THR A 468 -21.37 9.79 -8.92
N GLU A 469 -20.86 8.67 -9.42
CA GLU A 469 -19.88 7.86 -8.66
C GLU A 469 -18.56 8.61 -8.43
N ALA A 470 -18.08 9.36 -9.42
CA ALA A 470 -16.88 10.18 -9.27
C ALA A 470 -17.06 11.25 -8.16
N VAL A 471 -18.18 11.98 -8.15
CA VAL A 471 -18.50 12.97 -7.10
C VAL A 471 -18.67 12.29 -5.73
N ARG A 472 -19.28 11.10 -5.67
CA ARG A 472 -19.44 10.36 -4.42
C ARG A 472 -18.09 10.01 -3.80
N LEU A 473 -17.11 9.63 -4.62
CA LEU A 473 -15.77 9.24 -4.18
C LEU A 473 -14.84 10.43 -3.92
N ALA A 474 -14.98 11.53 -4.67
CA ALA A 474 -14.18 12.74 -4.52
C ALA A 474 -15.06 14.00 -4.43
N PRO A 475 -15.85 14.16 -3.35
CA PRO A 475 -16.86 15.22 -3.27
C PRO A 475 -16.26 16.61 -3.20
N ALA A 476 -15.00 16.76 -2.79
CA ALA A 476 -14.29 18.03 -2.69
C ALA A 476 -13.63 18.48 -4.00
N ASP A 477 -13.58 17.62 -5.04
CA ASP A 477 -12.91 17.94 -6.30
C ASP A 477 -13.78 18.90 -7.15
N PRO A 478 -13.31 20.12 -7.41
CA PRO A 478 -14.08 21.13 -8.14
C PRO A 478 -14.27 20.77 -9.62
N GLU A 479 -13.31 20.06 -10.23
CA GLU A 479 -13.40 19.67 -11.64
C GLU A 479 -14.44 18.56 -11.82
N VAL A 480 -14.41 17.54 -10.96
CA VAL A 480 -15.39 16.44 -10.97
C VAL A 480 -16.81 16.99 -10.76
N ARG A 481 -16.98 17.93 -9.84
CA ARG A 481 -18.29 18.58 -9.59
C ARG A 481 -18.76 19.38 -10.81
N LYS A 482 -17.87 20.15 -11.45
CA LYS A 482 -18.19 20.92 -12.65
C LYS A 482 -18.74 20.00 -13.75
N TYR A 483 -18.02 18.93 -14.09
CA TYR A 483 -18.45 18.00 -15.13
C TYR A 483 -19.74 17.25 -14.76
N TRP A 484 -19.93 16.92 -13.49
CA TRP A 484 -21.19 16.32 -13.02
C TRP A 484 -22.39 17.25 -13.24
N GLU A 485 -22.27 18.54 -12.92
CA GLU A 485 -23.35 19.51 -13.20
C GLU A 485 -23.58 19.70 -14.71
N GLU A 486 -22.52 19.70 -15.52
CA GLU A 486 -22.63 19.74 -16.98
C GLU A 486 -23.38 18.52 -17.53
N ALA A 487 -23.03 17.31 -17.07
CA ALA A 487 -23.70 16.07 -17.46
C ALA A 487 -25.16 16.04 -17.03
N LYS A 488 -25.47 16.51 -15.81
CA LYS A 488 -26.83 16.61 -15.28
C LYS A 488 -27.68 17.57 -16.11
N SER A 489 -27.13 18.73 -16.47
CA SER A 489 -27.79 19.71 -17.33
C SER A 489 -28.05 19.14 -18.73
N ALA A 490 -27.04 18.51 -19.34
CA ALA A 490 -27.13 17.90 -20.66
C ALA A 490 -28.14 16.74 -20.70
N CYS A 491 -28.17 15.89 -19.68
CA CYS A 491 -29.14 14.80 -19.54
C CYS A 491 -30.57 15.33 -19.51
N LYS A 492 -30.83 16.37 -18.70
CA LYS A 492 -32.16 17.02 -18.60
C LYS A 492 -32.60 17.67 -19.91
N LEU A 493 -31.68 18.31 -20.63
CA LEU A 493 -31.96 18.91 -21.94
C LEU A 493 -32.29 17.84 -23.00
N ALA A 494 -31.57 16.72 -22.99
CA ALA A 494 -31.82 15.59 -23.88
C ALA A 494 -33.19 14.94 -23.61
N GLU A 495 -33.53 14.71 -22.34
CA GLU A 495 -34.85 14.20 -21.93
C GLU A 495 -35.99 15.14 -22.34
N GLY A 496 -35.82 16.45 -22.14
CA GLY A 496 -36.80 17.47 -22.53
C GLY A 496 -37.00 17.55 -24.04
N SER A 497 -35.92 17.47 -24.81
CA SER A 497 -35.95 17.47 -26.28
C SER A 497 -36.60 16.18 -26.82
N HIS A 498 -36.28 15.03 -26.23
CA HIS A 498 -36.92 13.76 -26.57
C HIS A 498 -38.43 13.80 -26.28
N ARG A 499 -38.82 14.32 -25.10
CA ARG A 499 -40.24 14.49 -24.74
C ARG A 499 -40.98 15.44 -25.69
N ALA A 500 -40.34 16.53 -26.12
CA ALA A 500 -40.89 17.46 -27.09
C ALA A 500 -41.03 16.83 -28.49
N ALA A 501 -40.04 16.05 -28.93
CA ALA A 501 -40.08 15.32 -30.20
C ALA A 501 -41.16 14.23 -30.21
N VAL A 502 -41.29 13.46 -29.13
CA VAL A 502 -42.39 12.48 -28.96
C VAL A 502 -43.76 13.16 -28.98
N LYS A 503 -43.90 14.31 -28.31
CA LYS A 503 -45.15 15.09 -28.34
C LYS A 503 -45.46 15.61 -29.75
N ALA A 504 -44.46 16.12 -30.47
CA ALA A 504 -44.61 16.58 -31.85
C ALA A 504 -45.00 15.44 -32.81
N MET A 505 -44.40 14.26 -32.64
CA MET A 505 -44.74 13.05 -33.40
C MET A 505 -46.15 12.51 -33.04
N GLY A 506 -46.57 12.62 -31.78
CA GLY A 506 -47.93 12.27 -31.34
C GLY A 506 -49.01 13.27 -31.77
N SER A 507 -48.64 14.51 -32.11
CA SER A 507 -49.53 15.53 -32.69
C SER A 507 -49.53 15.58 -34.21
N SER A 508 -48.66 14.82 -34.88
CA SER A 508 -48.70 14.63 -36.33
C SER A 508 -49.84 13.67 -36.67
N ALA A 509 -50.74 14.08 -37.57
CA ALA A 509 -51.95 13.36 -37.99
C ALA A 509 -51.70 12.01 -38.72
N LEU A 510 -50.52 11.40 -38.56
CA LEU A 510 -50.10 10.15 -39.20
C LEU A 510 -50.26 8.90 -38.30
N TRP A 511 -50.78 9.06 -37.07
CA TRP A 511 -51.06 7.94 -36.15
C TRP A 511 -52.55 7.74 -35.83
N GLN A 512 -53.46 8.35 -36.60
CA GLN A 512 -54.90 8.04 -36.49
C GLN A 512 -55.34 6.84 -37.36
N ASP A 513 -54.54 6.40 -38.32
CA ASP A 513 -54.89 5.27 -39.20
C ASP A 513 -54.36 3.89 -38.74
N ALA A 514 -53.60 3.82 -37.64
CA ALA A 514 -53.10 2.55 -37.10
C ALA A 514 -54.00 1.92 -36.00
N GLN A 515 -55.24 2.41 -35.83
CA GLN A 515 -56.23 1.83 -34.91
C GLN A 515 -57.47 1.23 -35.58
N VAL A 516 -57.47 1.07 -36.91
CA VAL A 516 -58.54 0.35 -37.62
C VAL A 516 -57.98 -0.92 -38.29
N ASP A 517 -57.40 -1.82 -37.49
CA ASP A 517 -57.35 -3.25 -37.90
C ASP A 517 -57.14 -4.22 -36.72
N ARG A 518 -57.98 -4.10 -35.68
CA ARG A 518 -58.17 -5.17 -34.66
C ARG A 518 -59.64 -5.43 -34.36
N ARG A 519 -60.50 -5.30 -35.37
CA ARG A 519 -61.93 -5.70 -35.28
C ARG A 519 -62.45 -6.31 -36.58
N SER A 520 -61.74 -7.29 -37.13
CA SER A 520 -62.33 -8.24 -38.07
C SER A 520 -61.46 -9.47 -38.26
N GLU A 521 -61.28 -10.27 -37.21
CA GLU A 521 -61.15 -11.72 -37.41
C GLU A 521 -62.12 -12.49 -36.52
N ALA A 522 -62.72 -13.48 -37.16
CA ALA A 522 -64.00 -14.11 -36.93
C ALA A 522 -64.17 -14.87 -35.59
N LYS A 523 -65.45 -14.99 -35.24
CA LYS A 523 -66.06 -15.80 -34.18
C LYS A 523 -65.55 -17.25 -34.13
N PRO A 524 -65.55 -17.90 -32.95
CA PRO A 524 -65.35 -19.34 -32.84
C PRO A 524 -66.56 -20.10 -33.42
N GLN A 525 -66.31 -21.02 -34.36
CA GLN A 525 -67.31 -22.00 -34.79
C GLN A 525 -67.61 -22.97 -33.63
N LYS A 526 -68.90 -23.08 -33.32
CA LYS A 526 -69.47 -24.17 -32.52
C LYS A 526 -69.25 -25.50 -33.27
N GLY A 527 -68.47 -26.40 -32.68
CA GLY A 527 -68.57 -27.84 -32.93
C GLY A 527 -69.49 -28.44 -31.88
N TYR A 528 -70.58 -29.06 -32.34
CA TYR A 528 -71.51 -29.84 -31.54
C TYR A 528 -70.90 -31.22 -31.19
N GLU A 529 -71.35 -31.75 -30.05
CA GLU A 529 -70.95 -32.98 -29.36
C GLU A 529 -71.35 -34.30 -30.06
N SER A 530 -70.89 -35.39 -29.45
CA SER A 530 -71.31 -36.81 -29.52
C SER A 530 -70.71 -37.61 -30.69
N GLU A 531 -70.26 -38.87 -30.54
CA GLU A 531 -70.59 -39.92 -29.58
C GLU A 531 -69.55 -41.09 -29.74
N GLN A 532 -69.36 -41.86 -28.67
CA GLN A 532 -68.68 -43.17 -28.53
C GLN A 532 -67.15 -43.25 -28.44
#